data_AF-A0A511RH25-F1
#
_entry.id   AF-A0A511RH25-F1
#
_cell.length_a   1.000
_cell.length_b   1.000
_cell.length_c   1.000
_cell.angle_alpha   90.00
_cell.angle_beta   90.00
_cell.angle_gamma   90.00
#
_symmetry.space_group_name_H-M   'P 1'
#
loop_
_entity.id
_entity.type
_entity.pdbx_description
1 polymer ?
#
loop_
_entity_poly.entity_id
_entity_poly.type
_entity_poly.pdbx_seq_one_letter_code
_entity_poly.pdbx_strand_id
1 'polypeptide(L)'
;MKRTGLLFLALLTLLVSCAPRVWYKPGATSSERDRDLEVCRYQAQARFAETVPPLAAFRVYVDVPFGTPYELERRVEEAADDAVHDAYEDYRDTFIRGYVTDCMEAKGYVLVEER
;
A
#
# COMPACT_ATOMS: atom_id res chain seq x y z
N MET A 1 -5.90 0.84 -45.19
CA MET A 1 -6.07 1.90 -44.17
C MET A 1 -6.91 1.41 -42.97
N LYS A 2 -6.49 0.37 -42.22
CA LYS A 2 -7.28 -0.17 -41.08
C LYS A 2 -6.49 -0.43 -39.78
N ARG A 3 -5.15 -0.39 -39.81
CA ARG A 3 -4.30 -0.72 -38.64
C ARG A 3 -4.09 0.44 -37.66
N THR A 4 -4.14 1.68 -38.14
CA THR A 4 -3.95 2.88 -37.31
C THR A 4 -5.12 3.13 -36.36
N GLY A 5 -6.36 2.83 -36.77
CA GLY A 5 -7.55 3.01 -35.91
C GLY A 5 -7.59 2.07 -34.70
N LEU A 6 -7.14 0.81 -34.85
CA LEU A 6 -7.08 -0.15 -33.75
C LEU A 6 -6.00 0.18 -32.71
N LEU A 7 -4.84 0.65 -33.16
CA LEU A 7 -3.78 1.11 -32.26
C LEU A 7 -4.20 2.37 -31.48
N PHE A 8 -4.91 3.30 -32.12
CA PHE A 8 -5.41 4.49 -31.45
C PHE A 8 -6.49 4.17 -30.41
N LEU A 9 -7.38 3.23 -30.71
CA LEU A 9 -8.40 2.78 -29.76
C LEU A 9 -7.78 2.06 -28.55
N ALA A 10 -6.78 1.21 -28.79
CA ALA A 10 -6.06 0.50 -27.73
C ALA A 10 -5.28 1.46 -26.82
N LEU A 11 -4.67 2.51 -27.40
CA LEU A 11 -3.96 3.55 -26.66
C LEU A 11 -4.93 4.38 -25.81
N LEU A 12 -6.10 4.73 -26.36
CA LEU A 12 -7.17 5.44 -25.64
C LEU A 12 -7.72 4.61 -24.46
N THR A 13 -7.93 3.31 -24.64
CA THR A 13 -8.35 2.44 -23.53
C THR A 13 -7.29 2.31 -22.44
N LEU A 14 -6.00 2.28 -22.81
CA LEU A 14 -4.90 2.25 -21.84
C LEU A 14 -4.80 3.56 -21.05
N LEU A 15 -5.00 4.70 -21.71
CA LEU A 15 -4.97 6.02 -21.07
C LEU A 15 -6.15 6.24 -20.11
N VAL A 16 -7.36 5.74 -20.44
CA VAL A 16 -8.53 5.82 -19.56
C VAL A 16 -8.35 4.98 -18.30
N SER A 17 -7.62 3.87 -18.36
CA SER A 17 -7.30 3.06 -17.17
C SER A 17 -6.25 3.67 -16.23
N CYS A 18 -5.63 4.80 -16.61
CA CYS A 18 -4.61 5.49 -15.82
C CYS A 18 -5.07 6.84 -15.25
N ALA A 19 -6.37 7.13 -15.23
CA ALA A 19 -6.89 8.31 -14.55
C ALA A 19 -6.44 8.28 -13.07
N PRO A 20 -5.62 9.26 -12.62
CA PRO A 20 -5.14 9.27 -11.25
C PRO A 20 -6.33 9.45 -10.30
N ARG A 21 -6.33 8.70 -9.21
CA ARG A 21 -7.33 8.86 -8.15
C ARG A 21 -6.89 9.99 -7.22
N VAL A 22 -7.79 10.94 -6.98
CA VAL A 22 -7.51 12.13 -6.20
C VAL A 22 -8.54 12.29 -5.09
N TRP A 23 -8.09 12.70 -3.91
CA TRP A 23 -8.98 13.06 -2.81
C TRP A 23 -9.64 14.41 -3.09
N TYR A 24 -10.96 14.44 -3.08
CA TYR A 24 -11.75 15.62 -3.37
C TYR A 24 -12.64 16.00 -2.18
N LYS A 25 -12.65 17.28 -1.84
CA LYS A 25 -13.56 17.88 -0.87
C LYS A 25 -14.00 19.25 -1.40
N PRO A 26 -15.30 19.54 -1.49
CA PRO A 26 -15.77 20.84 -1.94
C PRO A 26 -15.18 21.99 -1.11
N GLY A 27 -14.62 22.99 -1.79
CA GLY A 27 -14.03 24.17 -1.16
C GLY A 27 -12.63 23.96 -0.55
N ALA A 28 -12.08 22.74 -0.55
CA ALA A 28 -10.70 22.50 -0.13
C ALA A 28 -9.73 22.80 -1.29
N THR A 29 -8.63 23.47 -0.96
CA THR A 29 -7.52 23.69 -1.88
C THR A 29 -6.65 22.44 -2.00
N SER A 30 -5.85 22.35 -3.06
CA SER A 30 -4.88 21.24 -3.22
C SER A 30 -3.85 21.21 -2.08
N SER A 31 -3.42 22.37 -1.58
CA SER A 31 -2.47 22.45 -0.46
C SER A 31 -3.08 21.99 0.87
N GLU A 32 -4.36 22.26 1.13
CA GLU A 32 -5.08 21.72 2.29
C GLU A 32 -5.23 20.22 2.20
N ARG A 33 -5.61 19.69 1.03
CA ARG A 33 -5.70 18.26 0.76
C ARG A 33 -4.37 17.56 1.01
N ASP A 34 -3.28 18.10 0.47
CA ASP A 34 -1.95 17.48 0.58
C ASP A 34 -1.46 17.49 2.03
N ARG A 35 -1.71 18.58 2.77
CA ARG A 35 -1.45 18.67 4.21
C ARG A 35 -2.27 17.64 5.00
N ASP A 36 -3.57 17.55 4.75
CA ASP A 36 -4.45 16.59 5.43
C ASP A 36 -4.00 15.15 5.17
N LEU A 37 -3.60 14.85 3.93
CA LEU A 37 -3.09 13.53 3.56
C LEU A 37 -1.78 13.20 4.28
N GLU A 38 -0.86 14.16 4.41
CA GLU A 38 0.38 14.00 5.16
C GLU A 38 0.12 13.74 6.65
N VAL A 39 -0.80 14.51 7.25
CA VAL A 39 -1.21 14.32 8.65
C VAL A 39 -1.83 12.93 8.85
N CYS A 40 -2.74 12.50 7.97
CA CYS A 40 -3.35 11.17 8.06
C CYS A 40 -2.31 10.06 7.92
N ARG A 41 -1.31 10.21 7.03
CA ARG A 41 -0.20 9.25 6.89
C ARG A 41 0.67 9.17 8.14
N TYR A 42 1.02 10.31 8.71
CA TYR A 42 1.80 10.37 9.95
C TYR A 42 1.06 9.70 11.11
N GLN A 43 -0.24 9.97 11.25
CA GLN A 43 -1.09 9.34 12.27
C GLN A 43 -1.22 7.82 12.04
N ALA A 44 -1.37 7.38 10.80
CA ALA A 44 -1.42 5.97 10.46
C ALA A 44 -0.13 5.24 10.87
N GLN A 45 1.04 5.84 10.59
CA GLN A 45 2.34 5.28 10.98
C GLN A 45 2.50 5.21 12.50
N ALA A 46 2.16 6.28 13.21
CA ALA A 46 2.19 6.29 14.67
C ALA A 46 1.26 5.22 15.26
N ARG A 47 0.04 5.10 14.71
CA ARG A 47 -0.93 4.13 15.17
C ARG A 47 -0.50 2.69 14.90
N PHE A 48 0.12 2.43 13.75
CA PHE A 48 0.69 1.13 13.45
C PHE A 48 1.78 0.76 14.48
N ALA A 49 2.70 1.68 14.77
CA ALA A 49 3.76 1.45 15.76
C ALA A 49 3.23 1.19 17.18
N GLU A 50 2.08 1.76 17.55
CA GLU A 50 1.43 1.50 18.84
C GLU A 50 0.68 0.16 18.90
N THR A 51 0.06 -0.25 17.79
CA THR A 51 -0.91 -1.35 17.77
C THR A 51 -0.35 -2.65 17.24
N VAL A 52 0.71 -2.59 16.43
CA VAL A 52 1.29 -3.74 15.77
C VAL A 52 2.66 -4.02 16.40
N PRO A 53 2.91 -5.25 16.87
CA PRO A 53 4.20 -5.61 17.42
C PRO A 53 5.29 -5.46 16.35
N PRO A 54 6.53 -5.11 16.74
CA PRO A 54 7.62 -4.93 15.80
C PRO A 54 7.91 -6.24 15.03
N LEU A 55 8.48 -6.14 13.83
CA LEU A 55 8.83 -7.27 12.96
C LEU A 55 9.54 -8.42 13.70
N ALA A 56 10.44 -8.10 14.64
CA ALA A 56 11.15 -9.11 15.43
C ALA A 56 10.21 -10.00 16.27
N ALA A 57 9.10 -9.45 16.76
CA ALA A 57 8.06 -10.21 17.45
C ALA A 57 7.14 -10.96 16.47
N PHE A 58 6.97 -10.47 15.24
CA PHE A 58 6.23 -11.16 14.18
C PHE A 58 6.95 -12.44 13.73
N ARG A 59 8.29 -12.44 13.66
CA ARG A 59 9.13 -13.63 13.39
C ARG A 59 8.87 -14.78 14.36
N VAL A 60 8.63 -14.49 15.64
CA VAL A 60 8.36 -15.50 16.67
C VAL A 60 7.05 -16.27 16.41
N TYR A 61 6.08 -15.65 15.72
CA TYR A 61 4.82 -16.33 15.37
C TYR A 61 4.92 -17.20 14.12
N VAL A 62 5.97 -17.01 13.30
CA VAL A 62 6.21 -17.75 12.06
C VAL A 62 7.37 -18.73 12.28
N ASP A 63 7.22 -19.60 13.28
CA ASP A 63 8.18 -20.69 13.49
C ASP A 63 7.92 -21.79 12.45
N VAL A 64 8.80 -21.89 11.46
CA VAL A 64 8.81 -22.98 10.48
C VAL A 64 9.59 -24.16 11.07
N PRO A 65 9.04 -25.38 11.15
CA PRO A 65 9.76 -26.52 11.74
C PRO A 65 10.93 -26.96 10.84
N PHE A 66 12.16 -26.97 11.38
CA PHE A 66 13.41 -27.28 10.67
C PHE A 66 13.90 -28.74 10.85
N GLY A 67 14.55 -29.27 9.80
CA GLY A 67 15.36 -30.50 9.80
C GLY A 67 16.34 -30.51 8.59
N THR A 68 17.63 -30.78 8.85
CA THR A 68 18.81 -30.23 8.12
C THR A 68 19.17 -30.87 6.75
N PRO A 69 19.92 -30.18 5.82
CA PRO A 69 21.38 -29.94 5.94
C PRO A 69 21.89 -28.50 5.59
N TYR A 70 22.92 -28.06 6.33
CA TYR A 70 23.51 -26.72 6.54
C TYR A 70 23.51 -25.61 5.46
N GLU A 71 23.40 -25.91 4.16
CA GLU A 71 23.27 -24.86 3.12
C GLU A 71 21.83 -24.64 2.67
N LEU A 72 21.05 -25.73 2.59
CA LEU A 72 19.63 -25.66 2.32
C LEU A 72 18.92 -24.99 3.50
N GLU A 73 19.35 -25.30 4.72
CA GLU A 73 18.82 -24.66 5.94
C GLU A 73 19.03 -23.16 5.94
N ARG A 74 20.26 -22.68 5.70
CA ARG A 74 20.53 -21.24 5.65
C ARG A 74 19.71 -20.54 4.58
N ARG A 75 19.54 -21.14 3.40
CA ARG A 75 18.72 -20.57 2.32
C ARG A 75 17.22 -20.61 2.64
N VAL A 76 16.76 -21.62 3.36
CA VAL A 76 15.37 -21.72 3.83
C VAL A 76 15.13 -20.71 4.96
N GLU A 77 16.10 -20.49 5.85
CA GLU A 77 16.05 -19.48 6.90
C GLU A 77 16.04 -18.06 6.31
N GLU A 78 16.93 -17.76 5.35
CA GLU A 78 16.93 -16.48 4.63
C GLU A 78 15.61 -16.26 3.88
N ALA A 79 15.10 -17.28 3.17
CA ALA A 79 13.82 -17.17 2.47
C ALA A 79 12.63 -17.02 3.41
N ALA A 80 12.66 -17.64 4.59
CA ALA A 80 11.64 -17.45 5.61
C ALA A 80 11.71 -16.05 6.21
N ASP A 81 12.90 -15.53 6.50
CA ASP A 81 13.10 -14.17 7.00
C ASP A 81 12.62 -13.11 6.01
N ASP A 82 12.92 -13.30 4.72
CA ASP A 82 12.44 -12.43 3.64
C ASP A 82 10.91 -12.50 3.53
N ALA A 83 10.32 -13.70 3.55
CA ALA A 83 8.87 -13.87 3.48
C ALA A 83 8.15 -13.23 4.68
N VAL A 84 8.73 -13.32 5.87
CA VAL A 84 8.19 -12.69 7.08
C VAL A 84 8.31 -11.16 7.02
N HIS A 85 9.42 -10.65 6.49
CA HIS A 85 9.58 -9.21 6.24
C HIS A 85 8.56 -8.71 5.22
N ASP A 86 8.43 -9.37 4.07
CA ASP A 86 7.47 -9.01 3.03
C ASP A 86 6.03 -9.04 3.53
N ALA A 87 5.65 -10.08 4.29
CA ALA A 87 4.32 -10.18 4.88
C ALA A 87 4.05 -9.04 5.89
N TYR A 88 5.05 -8.65 6.67
CA TYR A 88 4.94 -7.54 7.62
C TYR A 88 4.81 -6.19 6.90
N GLU A 89 5.60 -5.97 5.84
CA GLU A 89 5.53 -4.76 5.03
C GLU A 89 4.18 -4.65 4.29
N ASP A 90 3.66 -5.74 3.72
CA ASP A 90 2.34 -5.77 3.09
C ASP A 90 1.21 -5.50 4.09
N TYR A 91 1.31 -6.09 5.29
CA TYR A 91 0.38 -5.81 6.37
C TYR A 91 0.43 -4.35 6.81
N ARG A 92 1.64 -3.77 6.95
CA ARG A 92 1.83 -2.36 7.26
C ARG A 92 1.21 -1.46 6.20
N ASP A 93 1.48 -1.73 4.93
CA ASP A 93 1.00 -0.93 3.83
C ASP A 93 -0.54 -1.00 3.71
N THR A 94 -1.12 -2.17 3.94
CA THR A 94 -2.57 -2.38 4.00
C THR A 94 -3.20 -1.61 5.17
N PHE A 95 -2.62 -1.73 6.37
CA PHE A 95 -3.07 -1.01 7.55
C PHE A 95 -3.03 0.51 7.35
N ILE A 96 -1.89 1.03 6.87
CA ILE A 96 -1.71 2.46 6.62
C ILE A 96 -2.70 2.94 5.58
N ARG A 97 -2.89 2.19 4.48
CA ARG A 97 -3.82 2.56 3.42
C ARG A 97 -5.26 2.64 3.94
N GLY A 98 -5.72 1.63 4.68
CA GLY A 98 -7.06 1.63 5.28
C GLY A 98 -7.25 2.82 6.22
N TYR A 99 -6.30 3.02 7.14
CA TYR A 99 -6.36 4.14 8.08
C TYR A 99 -6.37 5.51 7.38
N VAL A 100 -5.52 5.71 6.37
CA VAL A 100 -5.48 6.95 5.60
C VAL A 100 -6.82 7.19 4.90
N THR A 101 -7.42 6.16 4.29
CA THR A 101 -8.76 6.25 3.70
C THR A 101 -9.79 6.70 4.74
N ASP A 102 -9.88 6.02 5.88
CA ASP A 102 -10.84 6.35 6.93
C ASP A 102 -10.63 7.77 7.48
N CYS A 103 -9.36 8.18 7.66
CA CYS A 103 -8.99 9.51 8.14
C CYS A 103 -9.39 10.60 7.13
N MET A 104 -9.16 10.38 5.84
CA MET A 104 -9.53 11.32 4.78
C MET A 104 -11.06 11.42 4.64
N GLU A 105 -11.78 10.30 4.71
CA GLU A 105 -13.24 10.26 4.70
C GLU A 105 -13.83 10.99 5.92
N ALA A 106 -13.27 10.79 7.11
CA ALA A 106 -13.67 11.51 8.32
C ALA A 106 -13.44 13.03 8.23
N LYS A 107 -12.42 13.45 7.46
CA LYS A 107 -12.17 14.86 7.13
C LYS A 107 -13.09 15.39 6.01
N GLY A 108 -13.95 14.55 5.44
CA GLY A 108 -14.93 14.89 4.42
C GLY A 108 -14.40 14.84 2.98
N TYR A 109 -13.28 14.17 2.74
CA TYR A 109 -12.80 13.90 1.39
C TYR A 109 -13.44 12.62 0.84
N VAL A 110 -13.62 12.59 -0.48
CA VAL A 110 -14.02 11.40 -1.24
C VAL A 110 -12.96 11.11 -2.30
N LEU A 111 -12.64 9.84 -2.52
CA LEU A 111 -11.71 9.45 -3.56
C LEU A 111 -12.42 9.43 -4.91
N VAL A 112 -11.99 10.28 -5.85
CA VAL A 112 -12.58 10.39 -7.19
C VAL A 112 -11.54 10.09 -8.25
N GLU A 113 -11.99 9.57 -9.39
CA GLU A 113 -11.15 9.46 -10.59
C GLU A 113 -11.05 10.84 -11.25
N GLU A 114 -9.82 11.34 -11.44
CA GLU A 114 -9.56 12.58 -12.16
C GLU A 114 -9.86 12.36 -13.65
N ARG A 115 -10.96 12.96 -14.13
CA ARG A 115 -11.43 12.83 -15.52
C ARG A 115 -10.83 13.89 -16.43
#